data_AF-A0A0F9I7Q0-F1
#
_entry.id   AF-A0A0F9I7Q0-F1
#
_cell.length_a   1.000
_cell.length_b   1.000
_cell.length_c   1.000
_cell.angle_alpha   90.00
_cell.angle_beta   90.00
_cell.angle_gamma   90.00
#
_symmetry.space_group_name_H-M   'P 1'
#
loop_
_entity.id
_entity.type
_entity.pdbx_description
1 polymer ?
#
loop_
_entity_poly.entity_id
_entity_poly.type
_entity_poly.pdbx_seq_one_letter_code
_entity_poly.pdbx_strand_id
1 'polypeptide(L)'
;GTTGGGTVVVTGGVLAGVGTIGGDLTNSGGAVSPGNSAGELAVTGNLALNSGKLSVEVGGLGAGESDKLVVTGTADLGGELEVSLIDGFVPEMFDEITILTAGTVTDTFDSTSGLTGLGGKAGLYFAVDYDYDANDVTLTASAQTGDATLDAVVDITDLGALAANWKATGAKWSQGDFTGEGSVDITDLGALAANWQFGVPITAIPEPATLVLLAIGGLALIRRRR
;
A
#
# COMPACT_ATOMS: atom_id res chain seq x y z
N GLY A 1 11.24 0.33 -28.80
CA GLY A 1 10.82 0.23 -30.22
C GLY A 1 9.34 0.56 -30.33
N THR A 2 8.77 0.70 -31.53
CA THR A 2 7.34 1.04 -31.71
C THR A 2 6.62 -0.04 -32.52
N THR A 3 5.47 -0.50 -32.06
CA THR A 3 4.58 -1.37 -32.86
C THR A 3 3.88 -0.57 -33.95
N GLY A 4 3.21 -1.24 -34.89
CA GLY A 4 2.26 -0.56 -35.78
C GLY A 4 1.04 -0.03 -35.03
N GLY A 5 0.19 0.76 -35.71
CA GLY A 5 -1.01 1.38 -35.14
C GLY A 5 -2.23 0.46 -34.96
N GLY A 6 -2.05 -0.86 -35.08
CA GLY A 6 -3.13 -1.83 -34.85
C GLY A 6 -3.26 -2.16 -33.37
N THR A 7 -4.43 -2.69 -32.99
CA THR A 7 -4.68 -3.16 -31.63
C THR A 7 -3.77 -4.33 -31.28
N VAL A 8 -3.12 -4.24 -30.12
CA VAL A 8 -2.39 -5.34 -29.48
C VAL A 8 -3.32 -6.01 -28.49
N VAL A 9 -3.50 -7.33 -28.61
CA VAL A 9 -4.34 -8.11 -27.70
C VAL A 9 -3.50 -9.14 -26.95
N VAL A 10 -3.51 -9.05 -25.62
CA VAL A 10 -2.83 -9.97 -24.72
C VAL A 10 -3.87 -10.90 -24.10
N THR A 11 -3.89 -12.17 -24.52
CA THR A 11 -4.82 -13.20 -23.99
C THR A 11 -4.16 -14.13 -22.96
N GLY A 12 -2.85 -13.95 -22.75
CA GLY A 12 -2.00 -14.75 -21.86
C GLY A 12 -0.53 -14.39 -22.07
N GLY A 13 0.36 -14.92 -21.23
CA GLY A 13 1.79 -14.59 -21.26
C GLY A 13 2.08 -13.17 -20.74
N VAL A 14 3.26 -12.64 -21.08
CA VAL A 14 3.73 -11.33 -20.61
C VAL A 14 4.09 -10.46 -21.82
N LEU A 15 3.49 -9.27 -21.90
CA LEU A 15 3.95 -8.17 -22.73
C LEU A 15 4.88 -7.29 -21.90
N ALA A 16 6.19 -7.41 -22.14
CA ALA A 16 7.20 -6.65 -21.42
C ALA A 16 8.07 -5.80 -22.36
N GLY A 17 8.72 -4.79 -21.79
CA GLY A 17 9.77 -4.02 -22.45
C GLY A 17 9.58 -2.51 -22.40
N VAL A 18 10.59 -1.82 -22.92
CA VAL A 18 10.57 -0.38 -23.15
C VAL A 18 10.13 -0.06 -24.59
N GLY A 19 9.27 0.95 -24.75
CA GLY A 19 8.87 1.41 -26.08
C GLY A 19 7.43 1.91 -26.17
N THR A 20 6.87 1.80 -27.37
CA THR A 20 5.54 2.35 -27.68
C THR A 20 4.69 1.33 -28.42
N ILE A 21 3.48 1.11 -27.94
CA ILE A 21 2.41 0.45 -28.66
C ILE A 21 1.67 1.54 -29.43
N GLY A 22 1.75 1.47 -30.76
CA GLY A 22 1.26 2.52 -31.67
C GLY A 22 -0.28 2.59 -31.79
N GLY A 23 -1.01 1.66 -31.21
CA GLY A 23 -2.47 1.58 -31.24
C GLY A 23 -3.05 1.25 -29.87
N ASP A 24 -4.25 0.68 -29.86
CA ASP A 24 -4.91 0.26 -28.62
C ASP A 24 -4.22 -0.98 -28.02
N LEU A 25 -4.28 -1.10 -26.69
CA LEU A 25 -3.85 -2.27 -25.94
C LEU A 25 -5.05 -2.87 -25.21
N THR A 26 -5.37 -4.12 -25.50
CA THR A 26 -6.37 -4.90 -24.76
C THR A 26 -5.67 -6.05 -24.06
N ASN A 27 -5.74 -6.10 -22.73
CA ASN A 27 -5.32 -7.26 -21.95
C ASN A 27 -6.58 -8.02 -21.51
N SER A 28 -6.60 -9.33 -21.66
CA SER A 28 -7.75 -10.19 -21.32
C SER A 28 -7.26 -11.55 -20.81
N GLY A 29 -6.25 -11.53 -19.94
CA GLY A 29 -5.74 -12.73 -19.25
C GLY A 29 -4.23 -12.92 -19.25
N GLY A 30 -3.44 -11.97 -19.79
CA GLY A 30 -1.98 -11.95 -19.59
C GLY A 30 -1.53 -10.82 -18.67
N ALA A 31 -0.23 -10.55 -18.66
CA ALA A 31 0.38 -9.46 -17.92
C ALA A 31 0.99 -8.42 -18.86
N VAL A 32 0.86 -7.14 -18.51
CA VAL A 32 1.62 -6.02 -19.08
C VAL A 32 2.65 -5.62 -18.02
N SER A 33 3.93 -5.65 -18.37
CA SER A 33 5.04 -5.33 -17.47
C SER A 33 5.88 -4.25 -18.15
N PRO A 34 5.63 -2.96 -17.88
CA PRO A 34 6.43 -1.89 -18.44
C PRO A 34 7.92 -2.09 -18.16
N GLY A 35 8.78 -1.61 -19.06
CA GLY A 35 10.22 -1.67 -18.82
C GLY A 35 10.87 -3.03 -19.06
N ASN A 36 12.20 -3.06 -18.88
CA ASN A 36 12.94 -4.29 -18.62
C ASN A 36 13.36 -4.31 -17.15
N SER A 37 12.52 -3.75 -16.28
CA SER A 37 12.66 -3.75 -14.82
C SER A 37 13.82 -2.87 -14.30
N ALA A 38 13.63 -1.58 -14.01
CA ALA A 38 12.43 -0.76 -14.20
C ALA A 38 12.41 -0.03 -15.56
N GLY A 39 11.25 0.48 -15.99
CA GLY A 39 11.15 1.38 -17.14
C GLY A 39 9.74 1.73 -17.63
N GLU A 40 9.69 2.49 -18.72
CA GLU A 40 8.43 3.03 -19.26
C GLU A 40 7.98 2.27 -20.52
N LEU A 41 6.67 1.96 -20.58
CA LEU A 41 5.97 1.50 -21.77
C LEU A 41 4.86 2.49 -22.11
N ALA A 42 4.80 2.92 -23.36
CA ALA A 42 3.77 3.84 -23.85
C ALA A 42 2.71 3.11 -24.70
N VAL A 43 1.46 3.56 -24.63
CA VAL A 43 0.33 3.16 -25.46
C VAL A 43 -0.28 4.42 -26.06
N THR A 44 -0.19 4.59 -27.38
CA THR A 44 -0.73 5.80 -28.04
C THR A 44 -2.23 5.73 -28.31
N GLY A 45 -2.84 4.55 -28.13
CA GLY A 45 -4.28 4.36 -28.16
C GLY A 45 -4.90 4.29 -26.77
N ASN A 46 -6.02 3.59 -26.68
CA ASN A 46 -6.67 3.26 -25.42
C ASN A 46 -6.07 1.98 -24.81
N LEU A 47 -6.10 1.89 -23.49
CA LEU A 47 -5.88 0.66 -22.74
C LEU A 47 -7.22 0.12 -22.25
N ALA A 48 -7.46 -1.18 -22.43
CA ALA A 48 -8.51 -1.93 -21.73
C ALA A 48 -7.87 -3.12 -21.01
N LEU A 49 -7.83 -3.09 -19.67
CA LEU A 49 -7.12 -4.10 -18.90
C LEU A 49 -7.94 -5.38 -18.67
N ASN A 50 -9.28 -5.28 -18.67
CA ASN A 50 -10.22 -6.38 -18.43
C ASN A 50 -9.75 -7.30 -17.28
N SER A 51 -9.69 -8.62 -17.47
CA SER A 51 -9.17 -9.59 -16.50
C SER A 51 -7.65 -9.77 -16.53
N GLY A 52 -6.93 -8.88 -17.22
CA GLY A 52 -5.48 -8.88 -17.30
C GLY A 52 -4.81 -8.25 -16.09
N LYS A 53 -3.48 -8.36 -16.04
CA LYS A 53 -2.64 -7.81 -14.98
C LYS A 53 -1.73 -6.68 -15.48
N LEU A 54 -1.53 -5.66 -14.66
CA LEU A 54 -0.41 -4.73 -14.75
C LEU A 54 0.62 -5.11 -13.67
N SER A 55 1.82 -5.49 -14.09
CA SER A 55 2.94 -5.78 -13.19
C SER A 55 3.86 -4.56 -13.16
N VAL A 56 4.17 -4.07 -11.96
CA VAL A 56 4.99 -2.87 -11.71
C VAL A 56 6.13 -3.22 -10.77
N GLU A 57 7.36 -2.94 -11.20
CA GLU A 57 8.53 -2.98 -10.34
C GLU A 57 8.90 -1.58 -9.85
N VAL A 58 9.22 -1.46 -8.57
CA VAL A 58 9.58 -0.20 -7.91
C VAL A 58 10.97 -0.34 -7.27
N GLY A 59 11.95 0.32 -7.86
CA GLY A 59 13.34 0.37 -7.41
C GLY A 59 13.78 1.73 -6.86
N GLY A 60 12.94 2.76 -6.97
CA GLY A 60 13.23 4.11 -6.49
C GLY A 60 12.23 5.15 -6.97
N LEU A 61 12.43 6.40 -6.55
CA LEU A 61 11.53 7.53 -6.85
C LEU A 61 11.95 8.31 -8.10
N GLY A 62 13.17 8.08 -8.58
CA GLY A 62 13.72 8.74 -9.75
C GLY A 62 13.10 8.26 -11.06
N ALA A 63 13.25 9.08 -12.10
CA ALA A 63 12.79 8.72 -13.44
C ALA A 63 13.46 7.42 -13.93
N GLY A 64 12.65 6.42 -14.28
CA GLY A 64 13.11 5.11 -14.72
C GLY A 64 13.57 4.18 -13.60
N GLU A 65 13.42 4.58 -12.33
CA GLU A 65 13.66 3.70 -11.18
C GLU A 65 12.42 2.89 -10.80
N SER A 66 11.26 3.21 -11.37
CA SER A 66 10.03 2.44 -11.25
C SER A 66 9.36 2.27 -12.61
N ASP A 67 8.59 1.19 -12.74
CA ASP A 67 7.82 0.92 -13.94
C ASP A 67 6.67 1.92 -14.10
N LYS A 68 6.45 2.34 -15.34
CA LYS A 68 5.37 3.27 -15.68
C LYS A 68 4.70 2.89 -16.99
N LEU A 69 3.37 2.83 -16.98
CA LEU A 69 2.55 2.70 -18.18
C LEU A 69 1.97 4.07 -18.57
N VAL A 70 2.35 4.57 -19.75
CA VAL A 70 1.87 5.87 -20.26
C VAL A 70 0.85 5.64 -21.37
N VAL A 71 -0.41 5.92 -21.10
CA VAL A 71 -1.51 5.81 -22.07
C VAL A 71 -1.88 7.21 -22.56
N THR A 72 -2.00 7.45 -23.87
CA THR A 72 -2.43 8.78 -24.35
C THR A 72 -3.95 8.87 -24.54
N GLY A 73 -4.62 7.74 -24.70
CA GLY A 73 -6.08 7.63 -24.72
C GLY A 73 -6.67 7.36 -23.33
N THR A 74 -7.81 6.67 -23.31
CA THR A 74 -8.45 6.19 -22.08
C THR A 74 -7.73 4.94 -21.56
N ALA A 75 -7.40 4.92 -20.27
CA ALA A 75 -7.01 3.74 -19.53
C ALA A 75 -8.21 3.20 -18.75
N ASP A 76 -8.85 2.18 -19.33
CA ASP A 76 -9.96 1.45 -18.72
C ASP A 76 -9.42 0.30 -17.87
N LEU A 77 -9.45 0.50 -16.55
CA LEU A 77 -8.86 -0.40 -15.57
C LEU A 77 -9.82 -1.55 -15.22
N GLY A 78 -9.28 -2.53 -14.49
CA GLY A 78 -9.94 -3.77 -14.08
C GLY A 78 -8.87 -4.74 -13.59
N GLY A 79 -9.17 -6.02 -13.43
CA GLY A 79 -8.13 -7.05 -13.31
C GLY A 79 -7.22 -6.86 -12.10
N GLU A 80 -5.91 -7.11 -12.27
CA GLU A 80 -4.95 -7.08 -11.16
C GLU A 80 -3.86 -6.02 -11.34
N LEU A 81 -3.53 -5.30 -10.27
CA LEU A 81 -2.25 -4.62 -10.11
C LEU A 81 -1.33 -5.47 -9.22
N GLU A 82 -0.17 -5.84 -9.73
CA GLU A 82 0.87 -6.52 -8.96
C GLU A 82 2.09 -5.60 -8.86
N VAL A 83 2.51 -5.34 -7.63
CA VAL A 83 3.68 -4.51 -7.35
C VAL A 83 4.78 -5.37 -6.74
N SER A 84 6.03 -5.12 -7.13
CA SER A 84 7.19 -5.71 -6.47
C SER A 84 8.29 -4.68 -6.27
N LEU A 85 8.98 -4.78 -5.14
CA LEU A 85 10.16 -3.95 -4.87
C LEU A 85 11.39 -4.61 -5.47
N ILE A 86 12.22 -3.83 -6.15
CA ILE A 86 13.49 -4.28 -6.73
C ILE A 86 14.67 -3.48 -6.15
N ASP A 87 15.90 -3.90 -6.45
CA ASP A 87 17.15 -3.20 -6.08
C ASP A 87 17.33 -2.88 -4.58
N GLY A 88 16.58 -3.57 -3.72
CA GLY A 88 16.60 -3.34 -2.27
C GLY A 88 15.89 -2.04 -1.84
N PHE A 89 15.09 -1.45 -2.71
CA PHE A 89 14.31 -0.26 -2.38
C PHE A 89 13.36 -0.53 -1.22
N VAL A 90 13.31 0.42 -0.28
CA VAL A 90 12.33 0.46 0.80
C VAL A 90 11.77 1.87 0.81
N PRO A 91 10.49 2.07 0.45
CA PRO A 91 9.91 3.40 0.44
C PRO A 91 9.88 4.00 1.85
N GLU A 92 10.14 5.30 1.96
CA GLU A 92 9.86 6.06 3.16
C GLU A 92 8.38 6.47 3.18
N MET A 93 7.84 6.76 4.36
CA MET A 93 6.45 7.18 4.49
C MET A 93 6.19 8.46 3.68
N PHE A 94 5.04 8.49 3.00
CA PHE A 94 4.60 9.54 2.08
C PHE A 94 5.38 9.61 0.75
N ASP A 95 6.31 8.70 0.49
CA ASP A 95 6.85 8.54 -0.85
C ASP A 95 5.72 8.24 -1.85
N GLU A 96 5.76 8.91 -2.99
CA GLU A 96 4.76 8.77 -4.06
C GLU A 96 5.43 8.31 -5.36
N ILE A 97 4.84 7.30 -5.99
CA ILE A 97 5.30 6.74 -7.26
C ILE A 97 4.15 6.71 -8.26
N THR A 98 4.24 7.47 -9.35
CA THR A 98 3.27 7.40 -10.44
C THR A 98 3.52 6.17 -11.32
N ILE A 99 2.57 5.24 -11.34
CA ILE A 99 2.69 3.96 -12.07
C ILE A 99 1.92 3.97 -13.40
N LEU A 100 0.92 4.84 -13.52
CA LEU A 100 0.14 5.00 -14.74
C LEU A 100 -0.23 6.46 -14.95
N THR A 101 -0.14 6.94 -16.18
CA THR A 101 -0.74 8.21 -16.61
C THR A 101 -1.58 7.95 -17.84
N ALA A 102 -2.73 8.60 -17.97
CA ALA A 102 -3.66 8.43 -19.09
C ALA A 102 -4.14 9.78 -19.63
N GLY A 103 -4.73 9.77 -20.83
CA GLY A 103 -5.59 10.87 -21.26
C GLY A 103 -6.90 10.90 -20.46
N THR A 104 -7.39 9.73 -20.05
CA THR A 104 -8.46 9.59 -19.05
C THR A 104 -8.28 8.27 -18.31
N VAL A 105 -8.38 8.26 -16.98
CA VAL A 105 -8.47 7.00 -16.20
C VAL A 105 -9.95 6.69 -15.95
N THR A 106 -10.37 5.45 -16.19
CA THR A 106 -11.70 4.95 -15.84
C THR A 106 -11.60 3.66 -15.03
N ASP A 107 -12.53 3.49 -14.10
CA ASP A 107 -12.61 2.37 -13.16
C ASP A 107 -11.33 2.21 -12.29
N THR A 108 -11.23 1.10 -11.57
CA THR A 108 -10.13 0.77 -10.67
C THR A 108 -9.63 -0.64 -10.95
N PHE A 109 -8.45 -1.02 -10.43
CA PHE A 109 -8.06 -2.43 -10.42
C PHE A 109 -9.06 -3.25 -9.57
N ASP A 110 -9.44 -4.44 -10.04
CA ASP A 110 -10.37 -5.33 -9.31
C ASP A 110 -9.69 -5.97 -8.09
N SER A 111 -8.36 -6.14 -8.17
CA SER A 111 -7.53 -6.74 -7.12
C SER A 111 -6.12 -6.19 -7.14
N THR A 112 -5.43 -6.30 -6.01
CA THR A 112 -4.05 -5.86 -5.86
C THR A 112 -3.21 -6.89 -5.12
N SER A 113 -1.92 -6.98 -5.45
CA SER A 113 -0.95 -7.85 -4.78
C SER A 113 0.41 -7.17 -4.64
N GLY A 114 1.18 -7.62 -3.64
CA GLY A 114 2.53 -7.09 -3.38
C GLY A 114 2.59 -5.68 -2.78
N LEU A 115 1.46 -5.14 -2.29
CA LEU A 115 1.38 -3.80 -1.71
C LEU A 115 1.74 -3.73 -0.22
N THR A 116 1.85 -4.84 0.51
CA THR A 116 2.02 -4.85 1.98
C THR A 116 3.34 -5.52 2.40
N GLY A 117 3.80 -5.22 3.62
CA GLY A 117 5.02 -5.84 4.15
C GLY A 117 6.29 -5.30 3.51
N LEU A 118 6.26 -4.06 3.04
CA LEU A 118 7.29 -3.47 2.17
C LEU A 118 8.63 -3.35 2.92
N GLY A 119 9.72 -3.74 2.25
CA GLY A 119 11.06 -3.75 2.86
C GLY A 119 11.18 -4.61 4.13
N GLY A 120 10.30 -5.59 4.31
CA GLY A 120 10.24 -6.42 5.52
C GLY A 120 9.58 -5.75 6.72
N LYS A 121 8.92 -4.61 6.52
CA LYS A 121 8.18 -3.87 7.55
C LYS A 121 6.70 -4.21 7.47
N ALA A 122 6.17 -4.90 8.48
CA ALA A 122 4.81 -5.41 8.46
C ALA A 122 3.73 -4.31 8.37
N GLY A 123 4.00 -3.15 8.97
CA GLY A 123 3.09 -2.00 8.98
C GLY A 123 3.18 -1.10 7.76
N LEU A 124 4.19 -1.26 6.90
CA LEU A 124 4.39 -0.44 5.71
C LEU A 124 3.70 -1.06 4.50
N TYR A 125 2.90 -0.26 3.82
CA TYR A 125 2.17 -0.65 2.61
C TYR A 125 2.07 0.51 1.59
N PHE A 126 1.73 0.19 0.35
CA PHE A 126 1.33 1.18 -0.65
C PHE A 126 -0.19 1.29 -0.67
N ALA A 127 -0.70 2.52 -0.51
CA ALA A 127 -2.06 2.86 -0.91
C ALA A 127 -2.07 3.15 -2.42
N VAL A 128 -3.07 2.65 -3.14
CA VAL A 128 -3.27 2.98 -4.55
C VAL A 128 -4.24 4.14 -4.63
N ASP A 129 -3.79 5.26 -5.18
CA ASP A 129 -4.61 6.44 -5.39
C ASP A 129 -4.93 6.61 -6.87
N TYR A 130 -6.18 6.97 -7.17
CA TYR A 130 -6.67 7.17 -8.52
C TYR A 130 -7.14 8.62 -8.64
N ASP A 131 -6.30 9.46 -9.25
CA ASP A 131 -6.66 10.85 -9.50
C ASP A 131 -7.31 10.97 -10.89
N TYR A 132 -8.64 11.09 -10.90
CA TYR A 132 -9.42 11.25 -12.12
C TYR A 132 -9.35 12.68 -12.71
N ASP A 133 -8.89 13.67 -11.94
CA ASP A 133 -8.67 15.02 -12.44
C ASP A 133 -7.30 15.14 -13.12
N ALA A 134 -6.25 14.59 -12.49
CA ALA A 134 -4.91 14.49 -13.08
C ALA A 134 -4.79 13.37 -14.13
N ASN A 135 -5.71 12.39 -14.10
CA ASN A 135 -5.73 11.19 -14.94
C ASN A 135 -4.47 10.32 -14.76
N ASP A 136 -4.12 10.06 -13.51
CA ASP A 136 -3.02 9.16 -13.16
C ASP A 136 -3.39 8.20 -12.02
N VAL A 137 -2.52 7.22 -11.82
CA VAL A 137 -2.58 6.29 -10.70
C VAL A 137 -1.23 6.30 -10.02
N THR A 138 -1.25 6.53 -8.72
CA THR A 138 -0.04 6.60 -7.89
C THR A 138 -0.08 5.56 -6.78
N LEU A 139 1.11 5.19 -6.33
CA LEU A 139 1.34 4.43 -5.11
C LEU A 139 1.88 5.38 -4.06
N THR A 140 1.20 5.50 -2.93
CA THR A 140 1.67 6.29 -1.79
C THR A 140 2.05 5.37 -0.64
N ALA A 141 3.29 5.47 -0.19
CA ALA A 141 3.77 4.72 0.96
C ALA A 141 3.05 5.19 2.23
N SER A 142 2.43 4.25 2.93
CA SER A 142 1.51 4.50 4.02
C SER A 142 1.64 3.43 5.11
N ALA A 143 1.11 3.76 6.29
CA ALA A 143 1.13 2.94 7.48
C ALA A 143 0.00 3.39 8.41
N GLN A 144 -0.28 2.56 9.41
CA GLN A 144 -1.20 2.95 10.47
C GLN A 144 -0.64 4.17 11.22
N THR A 145 -1.39 5.26 11.28
CA THR A 145 -1.00 6.45 12.06
C THR A 145 -0.69 6.08 13.51
N GLY A 146 0.47 6.51 13.98
CA GLY A 146 0.98 6.19 15.32
C GLY A 146 1.98 5.03 15.37
N ASP A 147 2.13 4.24 14.30
CA ASP A 147 3.11 3.14 14.20
C ASP A 147 4.43 3.67 13.65
N ALA A 148 5.27 4.24 14.52
CA ALA A 148 6.57 4.80 14.13
C ALA A 148 7.56 3.71 13.70
N THR A 149 7.43 2.50 14.23
CA THR A 149 8.36 1.41 13.96
C THR A 149 8.04 0.64 12.67
N LEU A 150 6.83 0.82 12.15
CA LEU A 150 6.26 0.14 10.99
C LEU A 150 6.14 -1.38 11.20
N ASP A 151 5.78 -1.79 12.42
CA ASP A 151 5.59 -3.20 12.81
C ASP A 151 4.11 -3.64 12.83
N ALA A 152 3.22 -2.77 12.35
CA ALA A 152 1.77 -2.93 12.31
C ALA A 152 1.09 -2.84 13.68
N VAL A 153 1.80 -2.37 14.71
CA VAL A 153 1.29 -2.18 16.06
C VAL A 153 1.47 -0.72 16.47
N VAL A 154 0.53 -0.19 17.26
CA VAL A 154 0.69 1.13 17.89
C VAL A 154 0.78 0.95 19.39
N ASP A 155 2.01 1.01 19.91
CA ASP A 155 2.28 0.75 21.32
C ASP A 155 3.34 1.68 21.95
N ILE A 156 3.85 1.25 23.12
CA ILE A 156 4.81 2.01 23.91
C ILE A 156 6.13 2.25 23.19
N THR A 157 6.48 1.40 22.23
CA THR A 157 7.69 1.53 21.41
C THR A 157 7.58 2.75 20.49
N ASP A 158 6.41 2.95 19.87
CA ASP A 158 6.17 4.12 19.01
C ASP A 158 6.11 5.41 19.82
N LEU A 159 5.48 5.36 21.00
CA LEU A 159 5.50 6.48 21.93
C LEU A 159 6.93 6.81 22.36
N GLY A 160 7.79 5.80 22.51
CA GLY A 160 9.21 5.96 22.76
C GLY A 160 9.93 6.71 21.62
N ALA A 161 9.65 6.37 20.36
CA ALA A 161 10.22 7.05 19.19
C ALA A 161 9.80 8.53 19.12
N LEU A 162 8.51 8.82 19.31
CA LEU A 162 7.99 10.18 19.40
C LEU A 162 8.62 10.96 20.54
N ALA A 163 8.63 10.39 21.76
CA ALA A 163 9.15 11.07 22.95
C ALA A 163 10.65 11.39 22.83
N ALA A 164 11.43 10.52 22.19
CA ALA A 164 12.86 10.73 21.96
C ALA A 164 13.15 11.91 21.01
N ASN A 165 12.20 12.26 20.14
CA ASN A 165 12.34 13.34 19.16
C ASN A 165 11.39 14.51 19.43
N TRP A 166 10.84 14.64 20.65
CA TRP A 166 9.90 15.70 20.98
C TRP A 166 10.44 17.09 20.64
N LYS A 167 9.66 17.90 19.90
CA LYS A 167 10.02 19.21 19.34
C LYS A 167 11.13 19.18 18.28
N ALA A 168 11.45 18.02 17.72
CA ALA A 168 12.31 17.95 16.55
C ALA A 168 11.68 18.69 15.37
N THR A 169 12.53 19.17 14.47
CA THR A 169 12.17 19.80 13.19
C THR A 169 12.91 19.09 12.06
N GLY A 170 12.31 19.02 10.86
CA GLY A 170 12.77 18.12 9.80
C GLY A 170 12.65 16.65 10.21
N ALA A 171 11.67 16.34 11.07
CA ALA A 171 11.43 15.00 11.54
C ALA A 171 10.84 14.12 10.43
N LYS A 172 11.10 12.82 10.52
CA LYS A 172 10.49 11.79 9.69
C LYS A 172 9.45 11.01 10.48
N TRP A 173 8.64 10.23 9.79
CA TRP A 173 7.68 9.30 10.41
C TRP A 173 8.28 8.43 11.52
N SER A 174 9.44 7.82 11.28
CA SER A 174 10.11 6.95 12.26
C SER A 174 10.60 7.69 13.52
N GLN A 175 10.55 9.02 13.51
CA GLN A 175 10.85 9.88 14.64
C GLN A 175 9.59 10.33 15.37
N GLY A 176 8.41 9.86 14.96
CA GLY A 176 7.13 10.19 15.57
C GLY A 176 6.46 11.44 15.02
N ASP A 177 6.82 11.87 13.81
CA ASP A 177 6.06 12.85 13.03
C ASP A 177 5.02 12.10 12.17
N PHE A 178 3.83 11.92 12.73
CA PHE A 178 2.76 11.11 12.15
C PHE A 178 1.85 11.91 11.21
N THR A 179 1.98 13.23 11.20
CA THR A 179 1.20 14.12 10.32
C THR A 179 2.01 14.65 9.12
N GLY A 180 3.33 14.47 9.12
CA GLY A 180 4.21 14.71 7.97
C GLY A 180 4.56 16.19 7.76
N GLU A 181 4.28 17.06 8.73
CA GLU A 181 4.59 18.49 8.68
C GLU A 181 6.05 18.83 9.01
N GLY A 182 6.86 17.82 9.31
CA GLY A 182 8.27 17.94 9.61
C GLY A 182 8.55 18.32 11.07
N SER A 183 7.58 18.24 11.98
CA SER A 183 7.76 18.55 13.40
C SER A 183 7.18 17.44 14.27
N VAL A 184 7.75 17.23 15.45
CA VAL A 184 7.18 16.30 16.45
C VAL A 184 6.56 17.10 17.59
N ASP A 185 5.24 17.15 17.67
CA ASP A 185 4.51 17.91 18.67
C ASP A 185 3.26 17.21 19.24
N ILE A 186 2.39 18.00 19.88
CA ILE A 186 1.19 17.50 20.55
C ILE A 186 0.17 16.91 19.57
N THR A 187 0.22 17.33 18.31
CA THR A 187 -0.59 16.82 17.21
C THR A 187 -0.24 15.36 16.95
N ASP A 188 1.06 15.04 16.84
CA ASP A 188 1.53 13.67 16.70
C ASP A 188 1.18 12.80 17.89
N LEU A 189 1.33 13.33 19.10
CA LEU A 189 0.94 12.60 20.30
C LEU A 189 -0.57 12.30 20.30
N GLY A 190 -1.38 13.24 19.84
CA GLY A 190 -2.81 13.05 19.64
C GLY A 190 -3.11 11.97 18.59
N ALA A 191 -2.37 11.98 17.47
CA ALA A 191 -2.49 11.02 16.39
C ALA A 191 -2.13 9.59 16.84
N LEU A 192 -1.05 9.42 17.60
CA LEU A 192 -0.67 8.16 18.22
C LEU A 192 -1.71 7.71 19.25
N ALA A 193 -2.13 8.60 20.14
CA ALA A 193 -3.09 8.27 21.20
C ALA A 193 -4.45 7.83 20.65
N ALA A 194 -4.88 8.39 19.51
CA ALA A 194 -6.12 8.01 18.83
C ALA A 194 -6.10 6.57 18.31
N ASN A 195 -4.91 6.01 18.06
CA ASN A 195 -4.71 4.67 17.50
C ASN A 195 -4.06 3.70 18.50
N TRP A 196 -3.94 4.08 19.78
CA TRP A 196 -3.27 3.29 20.81
C TRP A 196 -3.86 1.88 20.92
N GLN A 197 -2.98 0.87 21.02
CA GLN A 197 -3.30 -0.57 21.01
C GLN A 197 -3.83 -1.12 19.68
N PHE A 198 -3.76 -0.34 18.59
CA PHE A 198 -3.94 -0.93 17.26
C PHE A 198 -2.92 -2.08 17.06
N GLY A 199 -3.36 -3.17 16.42
CA GLY A 199 -2.49 -4.31 16.10
C GLY A 199 -2.06 -5.17 17.31
N VAL A 200 -2.27 -4.72 18.55
CA VAL A 200 -1.90 -5.48 19.74
C VAL A 200 -2.80 -6.73 19.85
N PRO A 201 -2.22 -7.95 19.88
CA PRO A 201 -3.01 -9.15 20.08
C PRO A 201 -3.68 -9.11 21.46
N ILE A 202 -5.00 -9.20 21.49
CA ILE A 202 -5.74 -9.38 22.74
C ILE A 202 -5.49 -10.79 23.27
N THR A 203 -4.41 -10.97 24.03
CA THR A 203 -4.28 -12.18 24.85
C THR A 203 -5.46 -12.20 25.80
N ALA A 204 -6.32 -13.22 25.71
CA ALA A 204 -7.51 -13.34 26.55
C ALA A 204 -7.13 -13.04 28.01
N ILE A 205 -7.71 -11.97 28.57
CA ILE A 205 -7.61 -11.71 30.00
C ILE A 205 -8.13 -12.98 30.68
N PRO A 206 -7.34 -13.66 31.55
CA PRO A 206 -7.84 -14.82 32.27
C PRO A 206 -9.16 -14.41 32.93
N GLU A 207 -10.26 -15.13 32.61
CA GLU A 207 -11.55 -14.82 33.22
C GLU A 207 -11.32 -14.71 34.74
N PRO A 208 -11.75 -13.61 35.38
CA PRO A 208 -11.50 -13.46 36.79
C PRO A 208 -12.06 -14.69 37.50
N ALA A 209 -11.27 -15.29 38.39
CA ALA A 209 -11.64 -16.47 39.17
C ALA A 209 -12.94 -16.27 39.98
N THR A 210 -13.55 -15.08 39.93
CA THR A 210 -14.88 -14.73 40.45
C THR A 210 -15.99 -15.61 39.89
N LEU A 211 -15.97 -16.03 38.62
CA LEU A 211 -16.99 -16.95 38.09
C LEU A 211 -16.88 -18.35 38.72
N VAL A 212 -15.66 -18.83 38.94
CA VAL A 212 -15.39 -20.09 39.63
C VAL A 212 -15.74 -20.00 41.12
N LEU A 213 -15.41 -18.89 41.79
CA LEU A 213 -15.76 -18.63 43.18
C LEU A 213 -17.27 -18.48 43.40
N LEU A 214 -18.00 -17.88 42.45
CA LEU A 214 -19.46 -17.76 42.51
C LEU A 214 -20.14 -19.12 42.28
N ALA A 215 -19.61 -19.95 41.37
CA ALA A 215 -20.10 -21.31 41.16
C ALA A 215 -19.87 -22.20 42.40
N ILE A 216 -18.67 -22.14 42.99
CA ILE A 216 -18.34 -22.88 44.22
C ILE A 216 -19.15 -22.34 45.42
N GLY A 217 -19.27 -21.02 45.56
CA GLY A 217 -20.08 -20.38 46.60
C GLY A 217 -21.57 -20.71 46.48
N GLY A 218 -22.11 -20.71 45.25
CA GLY A 218 -23.48 -21.11 44.96
C GLY A 218 -23.76 -22.57 45.32
N LEU A 219 -22.85 -23.48 44.94
CA LEU A 219 -22.95 -24.90 45.30
C LEU A 219 -22.85 -25.13 46.82
N ALA A 220 -21.98 -24.38 47.52
CA ALA A 220 -21.87 -24.44 48.98
C ALA A 220 -23.14 -23.92 49.69
N LEU A 221 -23.78 -22.87 49.15
CA LEU A 221 -25.03 -22.32 49.68
C LEU A 221 -26.24 -23.25 49.42
N ILE A 222 -26.28 -23.95 48.29
CA ILE A 222 -27.30 -24.96 48.00
C ILE A 222 -27.18 -26.16 48.95
N ARG A 223 -25.94 -26.58 49.26
CA ARG A 223 -25.68 -27.72 50.15
C ARG A 223 -25.99 -27.44 51.63
N ARG A 224 -25.96 -26.18 52.06
CA ARG A 224 -26.32 -25.76 53.43
C ARG A 224 -27.84 -25.63 53.66
N ARG A 225 -28.65 -25.63 52.59
CA ARG A 225 -30.12 -25.50 52.65
C ARG A 225 -30.88 -26.83 52.59
N ARG A 226 -30.18 -27.97 52.68
CA ARG A 226 -30.78 -29.29 52.89
C ARG A 226 -30.44 -29.77 54.29
#